data_AF-A0A3N0YP21-F1
#
_entry.id   AF-A0A3N0YP21-F1
#
_cell.length_a   1.000
_cell.length_b   1.000
_cell.length_c   1.000
_cell.angle_alpha   90.00
_cell.angle_beta   90.00
_cell.angle_gamma   90.00
#
_symmetry.space_group_name_H-M   'P 1'
#
loop_
_entity.id
_entity.type
_entity.pdbx_description
1 polymer ?
#
loop_
_entity_poly.entity_id
_entity_poly.type
_entity_poly.pdbx_seq_one_letter_code
_entity_poly.pdbx_strand_id
1 'polypeptide(L)' 'MGCVSRYRSVYIVLYERSCALPSQCDLSGEKHAAGLNFNYTNECCDTDLCNTAATISPLFWTGTVLGLCSLALLLQLG' A
#
# COMPACT_ATOMS: atom_id res chain seq x y z
N MET A 1 27.02 16.71 -33.95
CA MET A 1 25.82 15.94 -33.55
C MET A 1 25.63 16.07 -32.05
N GLY A 2 24.44 16.40 -31.58
CA GLY A 2 24.11 16.46 -30.14
C GLY A 2 23.03 15.44 -29.79
N CYS A 3 23.13 14.83 -28.60
CA CYS A 3 22.11 13.92 -28.09
C CYS A 3 20.92 14.73 -27.55
N VAL A 4 19.72 14.47 -28.08
CA VAL A 4 18.47 15.01 -27.53
C VAL A 4 17.87 13.96 -26.60
N SER A 5 17.83 14.25 -25.30
CA SER A 5 17.09 13.45 -24.33
C SER A 5 15.60 13.78 -24.43
N ARG A 6 14.78 12.77 -24.70
CA ARG A 6 13.32 12.90 -24.77
C ARG A 6 12.70 12.44 -23.45
N TYR A 7 12.30 13.40 -22.62
CA TYR A 7 11.58 13.11 -21.38
C TYR A 7 10.11 12.90 -21.68
N ARG A 8 9.57 11.75 -21.24
CA ARG A 8 8.13 11.50 -21.15
C ARG A 8 7.62 12.00 -19.80
N SER A 9 6.32 12.28 -19.70
CA SER A 9 5.67 12.57 -18.42
C SER A 9 5.80 11.36 -17.49
N VAL A 10 6.24 11.59 -16.25
CA VAL A 10 6.30 10.57 -15.19
C VAL A 10 5.16 10.87 -14.21
N TYR A 11 4.39 9.85 -13.86
CA TYR A 11 3.37 9.93 -12.82
C TYR A 11 3.88 9.18 -11.58
N ILE A 12 3.94 9.88 -10.46
CA ILE A 12 4.44 9.36 -9.18
C ILE A 12 3.32 9.49 -8.16
N VAL A 13 3.04 8.40 -7.44
CA VAL A 13 2.12 8.40 -6.29
C VAL A 13 2.93 8.01 -5.06
N LEU A 14 2.93 8.88 -4.05
CA LEU A 14 3.60 8.65 -2.78
C LEU A 14 2.57 8.36 -1.70
N TYR A 15 2.79 7.29 -0.93
CA TYR A 15 1.98 6.95 0.24
C TYR A 15 2.80 7.16 1.49
N GLU A 16 2.42 8.13 2.31
CA GLU A 16 3.01 8.41 3.61
C GLU A 16 2.03 8.00 4.72
N ARG A 17 2.55 7.45 5.82
CA ARG A 17 1.76 7.06 6.99
C ARG A 17 2.43 7.62 8.24
N SER A 18 1.67 8.38 9.02
CA SER A 18 2.15 9.02 10.25
C SER A 18 0.98 9.29 11.20
N CYS A 19 1.29 9.77 12.41
CA CYS A 19 0.28 10.39 13.27
C CYS A 19 -0.01 11.81 12.75
N ALA A 20 -1.27 12.22 12.76
CA ALA A 20 -1.69 13.51 12.23
C ALA A 20 -2.37 14.39 13.29
N LEU A 21 -2.31 15.70 13.09
CA LEU A 21 -3.19 16.63 13.82
C LEU A 21 -4.61 16.51 13.25
N PRO A 22 -5.67 16.55 14.09
CA PRO A 22 -7.05 16.45 13.60
C PRO A 22 -7.41 17.47 12.53
N SER A 23 -6.81 18.66 12.56
CA SER A 23 -7.01 19.72 11.57
C SER A 23 -6.45 19.39 10.18
N GLN A 24 -5.67 18.31 10.04
CA GLN A 24 -5.07 17.88 8.77
C GLN A 24 -5.75 16.64 8.17
N CYS A 25 -6.75 16.09 8.84
CA CYS A 25 -7.49 14.90 8.43
C CYS A 25 -8.59 15.22 7.42
N ASP A 26 -8.85 14.27 6.52
CA ASP A 26 -9.87 14.33 5.47
C ASP A 26 -9.73 15.54 4.53
N LEU A 27 -8.50 16.04 4.42
CA LEU A 27 -8.15 17.14 3.52
C LEU A 27 -7.59 16.61 2.21
N SER A 28 -8.01 17.23 1.12
CA SER A 28 -7.43 17.06 -0.21
C SER A 28 -7.20 18.42 -0.86
N GLY A 29 -6.21 18.49 -1.74
CA GLY A 29 -5.87 19.72 -2.44
C GLY A 29 -4.55 19.62 -3.18
N GLU A 30 -3.98 20.76 -3.53
CA GLU A 30 -2.67 20.86 -4.20
C GLU A 30 -1.64 21.42 -3.22
N LYS A 31 -0.42 20.86 -3.26
CA LYS A 31 0.76 21.36 -2.53
C LYS A 31 1.91 21.56 -3.51
N HIS A 32 2.84 22.42 -3.11
CA HIS A 32 4.07 22.67 -3.85
C HIS A 32 5.28 22.35 -2.97
N ALA A 33 6.12 21.41 -3.39
CA ALA A 33 7.39 21.08 -2.73
C ALA A 33 8.39 20.52 -3.73
N ALA A 34 9.69 20.65 -3.44
CA ALA A 34 10.77 20.18 -4.30
C ALA A 34 10.65 20.61 -5.79
N GLY A 35 10.04 21.78 -6.04
CA GLY A 35 9.82 22.32 -7.39
C GLY A 35 8.68 21.66 -8.17
N LEU A 36 7.82 20.87 -7.51
CA LEU A 36 6.71 20.16 -8.11
C LEU A 36 5.39 20.54 -7.44
N ASN A 37 4.35 20.69 -8.25
CA ASN A 37 2.96 20.76 -7.79
C ASN A 37 2.39 19.35 -7.78
N PHE A 38 1.81 18.95 -6.66
CA PHE A 38 1.21 17.64 -6.51
C PHE A 38 -0.10 17.74 -5.75
N ASN A 39 -1.06 16.91 -6.16
CA ASN A 39 -2.28 16.70 -5.41
C ASN A 39 -2.01 15.76 -4.24
N TYR A 40 -2.54 16.12 -3.08
CA TYR A 40 -2.48 15.30 -1.88
C TYR A 40 -3.89 14.98 -1.39
N THR A 41 -4.01 13.86 -0.68
CA THR A 41 -5.20 13.47 0.06
C THR A 41 -4.73 12.84 1.36
N ASN A 42 -5.30 13.27 2.47
CA ASN A 42 -5.02 12.75 3.80
C ASN A 42 -6.26 12.03 4.31
N GLU A 43 -6.09 10.79 4.73
CA GLU A 43 -7.11 9.99 5.41
C GLU A 43 -6.61 9.66 6.81
N CYS A 44 -7.48 9.79 7.80
CA CYS A 44 -7.14 9.54 9.21
C CYS A 44 -8.07 8.52 9.84
N CYS A 45 -7.61 7.97 10.95
CA CYS A 45 -8.34 7.04 11.79
C CYS A 45 -7.82 7.11 13.23
N ASP A 46 -8.67 6.77 14.21
CA ASP A 46 -8.43 7.06 15.63
C ASP A 46 -8.11 5.83 16.49
N THR A 47 -7.94 4.65 15.88
CA THR A 47 -7.58 3.42 16.61
C THR A 47 -6.11 3.08 16.42
N ASP A 48 -5.52 2.39 17.39
CA ASP A 48 -4.11 1.99 17.32
C ASP A 48 -3.80 1.22 16.02
N LEU A 49 -2.75 1.66 15.31
CA LEU A 49 -2.24 1.05 14.07
C LEU A 49 -3.27 0.91 12.92
N CYS A 50 -4.31 1.74 12.91
CA CYS A 50 -5.38 1.70 11.91
C CYS A 50 -4.93 2.05 10.48
N ASN A 51 -3.84 2.81 10.33
CA ASN A 51 -3.28 3.24 9.05
C ASN A 51 -2.30 2.21 8.46
N THR A 52 -2.39 0.94 8.87
CA THR A 52 -1.47 -0.13 8.47
C THR A 52 -1.44 -0.31 6.95
N ALA A 53 -0.30 -0.81 6.44
CA ALA A 53 -0.21 -1.19 5.03
C ALA A 53 -1.23 -2.28 4.72
N ALA A 54 -1.82 -2.23 3.52
CA ALA A 54 -2.68 -3.31 3.02
C ALA A 54 -1.95 -4.64 3.25
N THR A 55 -2.50 -5.48 4.11
CA THR A 55 -1.93 -6.78 4.42
C THR A 55 -1.92 -7.59 3.14
N ILE A 56 -0.75 -8.15 2.78
CA ILE A 56 -0.69 -9.15 1.73
C ILE A 56 -1.65 -10.26 2.15
N SER A 57 -2.71 -10.42 1.36
CA SER A 57 -3.90 -11.19 1.69
C SER A 57 -3.59 -12.55 2.34
N PRO A 58 -4.40 -13.03 3.30
CA PRO A 58 -4.22 -14.33 3.99
C PRO A 58 -4.35 -15.57 3.08
N LEU A 59 -4.46 -15.40 1.75
CA LEU A 59 -4.47 -16.48 0.77
C LEU A 59 -3.27 -17.44 0.87
N PHE A 60 -2.15 -16.99 1.44
CA PHE A 60 -0.98 -17.85 1.68
C PHE A 60 -1.21 -18.91 2.76
N TRP A 61 -2.17 -18.69 3.68
CA TRP A 61 -2.42 -19.60 4.80
C TRP A 61 -3.49 -20.65 4.47
N THR A 62 -4.40 -20.35 3.54
CA THR A 62 -5.42 -21.33 3.13
C THR A 62 -4.81 -22.50 2.36
N GLY A 63 -3.78 -22.25 1.55
CA GLY A 63 -3.09 -23.30 0.78
C GLY A 63 -2.30 -24.28 1.65
N THR A 64 -1.64 -23.78 2.70
CA THR A 64 -0.83 -24.62 3.61
C THR A 64 -1.71 -25.49 4.49
N VAL A 65 -2.84 -24.97 4.99
CA VAL A 65 -3.80 -25.75 5.79
C VAL A 65 -4.46 -26.86 4.96
N LEU A 66 -4.87 -26.56 3.73
CA LEU A 66 -5.47 -27.56 2.81
C LEU A 66 -4.46 -28.66 2.41
N GLY A 67 -3.20 -28.28 2.18
CA GLY A 67 -2.13 -29.23 1.85
C GLY A 67 -1.80 -30.18 3.00
N LEU A 68 -1.67 -29.67 4.22
CA LEU A 68 -1.42 -30.49 5.42
C LEU A 68 -2.60 -31.41 5.75
N CYS A 69 -3.83 -30.93 5.57
CA CYS A 69 -5.03 -31.73 5.80
C CYS A 69 -5.17 -32.88 4.78
N SER A 70 -4.85 -32.62 3.51
CA SER A 70 -4.85 -33.63 2.45
C SER A 70 -3.78 -34.70 2.70
N LEU A 71 -2.59 -34.31 3.15
CA LEU A 71 -1.51 -35.24 3.48
C LEU A 71 -1.86 -36.12 4.69
N ALA A 72 -2.48 -35.55 5.72
CA ALA A 72 -2.94 -36.30 6.89
C ALA A 72 -4.02 -37.34 6.52
N LEU A 73 -4.97 -37.00 5.65
CA LEU A 73 -6.02 -37.92 5.21
C LEU A 73 -5.45 -39.09 4.37
N LEU A 74 -4.46 -38.81 3.51
CA LEU A 74 -3.78 -39.84 2.72
C LEU A 74 -3.00 -40.83 3.61
N LEU A 75 -2.38 -40.35 4.69
CA LEU A 75 -1.66 -41.20 5.65
C LEU A 75 -2.58 -42.07 6.52
N GLN A 76 -3.87 -41.74 6.62
CA GLN A 76 -4.85 -42.52 7.40
C GLN A 76 -5.61 -43.56 6.57
N LEU A 77 -5.60 -43.45 5.23
CA LEU A 77 -6.24 -44.40 4.31
C LEU A 77 -5.27 -45.39 3.65
N GLY A 78 -3.97 -45.30 3.96
CA GLY A 78 -2.91 -46.18 3.44
C GLY A 78 -2.48 -47.26 4.42
#